data_AF-K2CBM3-F1
#
_entry.id   AF-K2CBM3-F1
#
_cell.length_a   1.000
_cell.length_b   1.000
_cell.length_c   1.000
_cell.angle_alpha   90.00
_cell.angle_beta   90.00
_cell.angle_gamma   90.00
#
_symmetry.space_group_name_H-M   'P 1'
#
loop_
_entity.id
_entity.type
_entity.pdbx_description
1 polymer ?
#
loop_
_entity_poly.entity_id
_entity_poly.type
_entity_poly.pdbx_seq_one_letter_code
_entity_poly.pdbx_strand_id
1 'polypeptide(L)'
;VFQLRKAEEKAHILEGLTIALDNLDAVIKLIKEAKDPVDAKQGLMDTFMLSDKQSQAILEMRLQRLTGLERDKIIAEYHETLALIQKLKSILESDSKVREIIKEELADIRARFGDARRTQITKSTAERLDLESLMQEEDIIITMTKNGYVKRMSPDVFRQIGRGSKGSNVMGVKEDDVVEQMFLATTHSFLMVFTSIGKVHWIKGHQIPEGGRTASGRAMVNLLQLEENENLTAILPVKTFDATRRLFMVTRRGVCKMVMLSAFARPKARGIIALKLDEGDELISVKTIFGGEQVVIATKNGYAIRFGENEVRVMGRVTRGVKAITFREKDDEVIGMEVFSQQREEGEPVPATSVNAVAAASVDIEEGDDNSEDAEVIEEVVDDVIDENAPIPEDSGRYEGKLLTVSALGFGKQTDVNSYRVTHRGGKGVINLKIMDKTGEVLAIKRMFESDELMLVTTNGKVVRLNVDSIRNTGRAASGVKLITLDDDDRLISVVRIPAKEEQAN
;
A
#
# COMPACT_ATOMS: atom_id res chain seq x y z
N VAL A 1 -47.01 4.26 -32.76
CA VAL A 1 -48.17 4.94 -33.39
C VAL A 1 -48.57 4.35 -34.74
N PHE A 2 -47.65 4.02 -35.65
CA PHE A 2 -47.96 3.47 -36.98
C PHE A 2 -48.84 2.20 -36.97
N GLN A 3 -48.47 1.19 -36.19
CA GLN A 3 -49.21 -0.08 -36.12
C GLN A 3 -50.62 0.07 -35.54
N LEU A 4 -50.78 0.94 -34.52
CA LEU A 4 -52.08 1.25 -33.92
C LEU A 4 -53.04 1.84 -34.97
N ARG A 5 -52.59 2.87 -35.70
CA ARG A 5 -53.38 3.49 -36.77
C ARG A 5 -53.81 2.47 -37.83
N LYS A 6 -52.90 1.59 -38.25
CA LYS A 6 -53.21 0.54 -39.24
C LYS A 6 -54.23 -0.48 -38.70
N ALA A 7 -54.15 -0.82 -37.42
CA ALA A 7 -55.10 -1.71 -36.78
C ALA A 7 -56.49 -1.07 -36.64
N GLU A 8 -56.55 0.22 -36.27
CA GLU A 8 -57.82 0.98 -36.19
C GLU A 8 -58.50 1.12 -37.54
N GLU A 9 -57.75 1.44 -38.60
CA GLU A 9 -58.29 1.46 -39.97
C GLU A 9 -58.83 0.09 -40.41
N LYS A 10 -58.15 -0.99 -40.05
CA LYS A 10 -58.59 -2.36 -40.35
C LYS A 10 -59.85 -2.74 -39.56
N ALA A 11 -59.88 -2.43 -38.25
CA ALA A 11 -61.04 -2.67 -37.41
C ALA A 11 -62.27 -1.90 -37.91
N HIS A 12 -62.08 -0.65 -38.37
CA HIS A 12 -63.15 0.16 -38.95
C HIS A 12 -63.79 -0.53 -40.16
N ILE A 13 -63.00 -1.11 -41.07
CA ILE A 13 -63.54 -1.85 -42.22
C ILE A 13 -64.23 -3.16 -41.78
N LEU A 14 -63.62 -3.92 -40.87
CA LEU A 14 -64.17 -5.19 -40.39
C LEU A 14 -65.48 -5.01 -39.62
N GLU A 15 -65.64 -3.92 -38.88
CA GLU A 15 -66.89 -3.53 -38.22
C GLU A 15 -68.01 -3.34 -39.24
N GLY A 16 -67.75 -2.57 -40.31
CA GLY A 16 -68.74 -2.36 -41.37
C GLY A 16 -69.12 -3.66 -42.10
N LEU A 17 -68.14 -4.53 -42.35
CA LEU A 17 -68.40 -5.85 -42.92
C LEU A 17 -69.23 -6.74 -41.98
N THR A 18 -68.99 -6.67 -40.67
CA THR A 18 -69.75 -7.44 -39.68
C THR A 18 -71.20 -6.95 -39.61
N ILE A 19 -71.42 -5.64 -39.57
CA ILE A 19 -72.76 -5.01 -39.62
C ILE A 19 -73.52 -5.44 -40.88
N ALA A 20 -72.82 -5.48 -42.02
CA ALA A 20 -73.41 -5.90 -43.29
C ALA A 20 -73.75 -7.40 -43.32
N LEU A 21 -72.91 -8.26 -42.73
CA LEU A 21 -73.16 -9.70 -42.63
C LEU A 21 -74.31 -10.03 -41.68
N ASP A 22 -74.49 -9.25 -40.60
CA ASP A 22 -75.60 -9.42 -39.66
C ASP A 22 -76.94 -8.95 -40.24
N ASN A 23 -76.92 -8.03 -41.22
CA ASN A 23 -78.11 -7.46 -41.88
C ASN A 23 -78.15 -7.79 -43.39
N LEU A 24 -77.68 -8.97 -43.77
CA LEU A 24 -77.43 -9.37 -45.16
C LEU A 24 -78.60 -9.10 -46.11
N ASP A 25 -79.79 -9.55 -45.75
CA ASP A 25 -80.97 -9.46 -46.63
C ASP A 25 -81.38 -8.01 -46.90
N ALA A 26 -81.28 -7.15 -45.88
CA ALA A 26 -81.57 -5.72 -46.01
C ALA A 26 -80.52 -5.01 -46.86
N VAL A 27 -79.24 -5.34 -46.69
CA VAL A 27 -78.13 -4.83 -47.50
C VAL A 27 -78.27 -5.23 -48.97
N ILE A 28 -78.57 -6.51 -49.24
CA ILE A 28 -78.77 -7.01 -50.62
C ILE A 28 -79.98 -6.34 -51.27
N LYS A 29 -81.09 -6.18 -50.54
CA LYS A 29 -82.28 -5.50 -51.04
C LYS A 29 -81.97 -4.06 -51.43
N LEU A 30 -81.29 -3.32 -50.55
CA LEU A 30 -80.88 -1.94 -50.80
C LEU A 30 -79.99 -1.83 -52.06
N ILE A 31 -79.00 -2.71 -52.20
CA ILE A 31 -78.08 -2.70 -53.35
C ILE A 31 -78.82 -3.04 -54.66
N LYS A 32 -79.84 -3.92 -54.62
CA LYS A 32 -80.64 -4.29 -55.81
C LYS A 32 -81.61 -3.19 -56.25
N GLU A 33 -82.12 -2.40 -55.32
CA GLU A 33 -83.09 -1.32 -55.60
C GLU A 33 -82.40 -0.01 -56.03
N ALA A 34 -81.11 0.15 -55.72
CA ALA A 34 -80.31 1.31 -56.10
C ALA A 34 -80.08 1.41 -57.62
N LYS A 35 -80.03 2.65 -58.13
CA LYS A 35 -79.88 2.91 -59.59
C LYS A 35 -78.47 2.69 -60.11
N ASP A 36 -77.47 2.94 -59.27
CA ASP A 36 -76.05 2.80 -59.58
C ASP A 36 -75.22 2.56 -58.30
N PRO A 37 -73.91 2.22 -58.41
CA PRO A 37 -73.08 1.97 -57.23
C PRO A 37 -72.91 3.16 -56.29
N VAL A 38 -73.06 4.40 -56.78
CA VAL A 38 -72.93 5.61 -55.96
C VAL A 38 -74.19 5.78 -55.10
N ASP A 39 -75.36 5.56 -55.68
CA ASP A 39 -76.66 5.53 -55.01
C ASP A 39 -76.72 4.40 -53.96
N ALA A 40 -76.22 3.20 -54.30
CA ALA A 40 -76.12 2.08 -53.36
C ALA A 40 -75.19 2.41 -52.17
N LYS A 41 -74.04 3.04 -52.43
CA LYS A 41 -73.09 3.47 -51.40
C LYS A 41 -73.72 4.49 -50.46
N GLN A 42 -74.40 5.50 -50.99
CA GLN A 42 -75.09 6.51 -50.20
C GLN A 42 -76.20 5.90 -49.33
N GLY A 43 -76.99 4.98 -49.90
CA GLY A 43 -78.03 4.27 -49.15
C GLY A 43 -77.48 3.41 -48.01
N LEU A 44 -76.31 2.76 -48.18
CA LEU A 44 -75.63 2.03 -47.11
C LEU A 44 -75.18 2.96 -45.98
N MET A 45 -74.65 4.14 -46.33
CA MET A 45 -74.23 5.15 -45.36
C MET A 45 -75.42 5.69 -44.55
N ASP A 46 -76.52 6.04 -45.23
CA ASP A 46 -77.68 6.67 -44.58
C ASP A 46 -78.48 5.68 -43.73
N THR A 47 -78.61 4.43 -44.17
CA THR A 47 -79.45 3.42 -43.50
C THR A 47 -78.74 2.71 -42.35
N PHE A 48 -77.46 2.38 -42.53
CA PHE A 48 -76.67 1.61 -41.54
C PHE A 48 -75.65 2.48 -40.80
N MET A 49 -75.67 3.81 -41.00
CA MET A 49 -74.74 4.77 -40.40
C MET A 49 -73.26 4.42 -40.67
N LEU A 50 -72.98 3.85 -41.84
CA LEU A 50 -71.65 3.39 -42.23
C LEU A 50 -70.84 4.55 -42.83
N SER A 51 -69.51 4.48 -42.70
CA SER A 51 -68.63 5.45 -43.36
C SER A 51 -68.50 5.18 -44.87
N ASP A 52 -68.02 6.17 -45.61
CA ASP A 52 -67.72 6.04 -47.04
C ASP A 52 -66.80 4.84 -47.34
N LYS A 53 -65.77 4.64 -46.51
CA LYS A 53 -64.81 3.53 -46.65
C LYS A 53 -65.42 2.16 -46.33
N GLN A 54 -66.28 2.07 -45.32
CA GLN A 54 -66.99 0.83 -44.98
C GLN A 54 -67.96 0.45 -46.09
N SER A 55 -68.75 1.41 -46.56
CA SER A 55 -69.74 1.21 -47.61
C SER A 55 -69.07 0.78 -48.92
N GLN A 56 -67.92 1.38 -49.27
CA GLN A 56 -67.10 0.93 -50.40
C GLN A 56 -66.62 -0.52 -50.23
N ALA A 57 -66.11 -0.88 -49.06
CA ALA A 57 -65.63 -2.24 -48.79
C ALA A 57 -66.75 -3.30 -48.84
N ILE A 58 -67.97 -2.94 -48.45
CA ILE A 58 -69.16 -3.81 -48.56
C ILE A 58 -69.53 -4.04 -50.03
N LEU A 59 -69.51 -2.99 -50.86
CA LEU A 59 -69.78 -3.11 -52.30
C LEU A 59 -68.73 -3.96 -53.03
N GLU A 60 -67.48 -3.93 -52.55
CA GLU A 60 -66.36 -4.73 -53.09
C GLU A 60 -66.31 -6.16 -52.55
N MET A 61 -67.22 -6.53 -51.64
CA MET A 61 -67.28 -7.85 -51.06
C MET A 61 -67.64 -8.92 -52.11
N ARG A 62 -66.96 -10.07 -52.06
CA ARG A 62 -67.24 -11.22 -52.94
C ARG A 62 -68.25 -12.16 -52.28
N LEU A 63 -69.19 -12.71 -53.06
CA LEU A 63 -70.23 -13.64 -52.58
C LEU A 63 -69.70 -14.85 -51.78
N GLN A 64 -68.47 -15.31 -52.04
CA GLN A 64 -67.82 -16.38 -51.28
C GLN A 64 -67.64 -16.06 -49.77
N ARG A 65 -67.58 -14.77 -49.40
CA ARG A 65 -67.44 -14.32 -48.01
C ARG A 65 -68.71 -14.51 -47.18
N LEU A 66 -69.83 -14.86 -47.82
CA LEU A 66 -71.13 -15.10 -47.18
C LEU A 66 -71.27 -16.52 -46.60
N THR A 67 -70.30 -17.40 -46.86
CA THR A 67 -70.30 -18.74 -46.25
C THR A 67 -70.08 -18.63 -44.74
N GLY A 68 -70.69 -19.53 -43.95
CA GLY A 68 -70.59 -19.48 -42.48
C GLY A 68 -69.14 -19.43 -41.98
N LEU A 69 -68.26 -20.24 -42.56
CA LEU A 69 -66.84 -20.26 -42.22
C LEU A 69 -66.12 -18.93 -42.51
N GLU A 70 -66.47 -18.22 -43.58
CA GLU A 70 -65.84 -16.94 -43.92
C GLU A 70 -66.39 -15.79 -43.06
N ARG A 71 -67.68 -15.85 -42.69
CA ARG A 71 -68.26 -14.94 -41.70
C ARG A 71 -67.57 -15.08 -40.35
N ASP A 72 -67.44 -16.31 -39.86
CA ASP A 72 -66.80 -16.58 -38.57
C ASP A 72 -65.33 -16.12 -38.55
N LYS A 73 -64.61 -16.27 -39.68
CA LYS A 73 -63.26 -15.73 -39.84
C LYS A 73 -63.21 -14.20 -39.77
N ILE A 74 -64.14 -13.49 -40.41
CA ILE A 74 -64.19 -12.02 -40.37
C ILE A 74 -64.47 -11.53 -38.94
N ILE A 75 -65.39 -12.19 -38.24
CA ILE A 75 -65.72 -11.88 -36.84
C ILE A 75 -64.51 -12.16 -35.93
N ALA A 76 -63.85 -13.31 -36.10
CA ALA A 76 -62.64 -13.64 -35.36
C ALA A 76 -61.51 -12.62 -35.62
N GLU A 77 -61.27 -12.27 -36.88
CA GLU A 77 -60.27 -11.27 -37.27
C GLU A 77 -60.59 -9.88 -36.70
N TYR A 78 -61.87 -9.51 -36.61
CA TYR A 78 -62.31 -8.28 -35.96
C TYR A 78 -61.98 -8.28 -34.47
N HIS A 79 -62.33 -9.34 -33.74
CA HIS A 79 -62.03 -9.48 -32.32
C HIS A 79 -60.52 -9.50 -32.03
N GLU A 80 -59.73 -10.20 -32.84
CA GLU A 80 -58.26 -10.18 -32.75
C GLU A 80 -57.69 -8.77 -32.97
N THR A 81 -58.23 -8.04 -33.96
CA THR A 81 -57.79 -6.68 -34.26
C THR A 81 -58.14 -5.73 -33.12
N LEU A 82 -59.33 -5.86 -32.50
CA LEU A 82 -59.71 -5.09 -31.31
C LEU A 82 -58.79 -5.40 -30.11
N ALA A 83 -58.48 -6.66 -29.86
CA ALA A 83 -57.55 -7.06 -28.80
C ALA A 83 -56.14 -6.48 -29.04
N LEU A 84 -55.68 -6.45 -30.29
CA LEU A 84 -54.41 -5.83 -30.67
C LEU A 84 -54.43 -4.31 -30.44
N ILE A 85 -55.51 -3.62 -30.81
CA ILE A 85 -55.67 -2.18 -30.56
C ILE A 85 -55.60 -1.89 -29.06
N GLN A 86 -56.31 -2.66 -28.24
CA GLN A 86 -56.31 -2.51 -26.78
C GLN A 86 -54.91 -2.73 -26.21
N LYS A 87 -54.20 -3.77 -26.66
CA LYS A 87 -52.81 -4.03 -26.26
C LYS A 87 -51.91 -2.84 -26.60
N LEU A 88 -51.96 -2.35 -27.84
CA LEU A 88 -51.15 -1.24 -28.32
C LEU A 88 -51.45 0.07 -27.57
N LYS A 89 -52.72 0.39 -27.31
CA LYS A 89 -53.12 1.55 -26.49
C LYS A 89 -52.58 1.43 -25.07
N SER A 90 -52.71 0.26 -24.45
CA SER A 90 -52.23 0.02 -23.09
C SER A 90 -50.71 0.17 -22.93
N ILE A 91 -49.94 -0.07 -24.00
CA ILE A 91 -48.49 0.14 -24.04
C ILE A 91 -48.20 1.64 -24.17
N LEU A 92 -48.88 2.35 -25.07
CA LEU A 92 -48.65 3.78 -25.32
C LEU A 92 -49.05 4.67 -24.13
N GLU A 93 -50.01 4.26 -23.31
CA GLU A 93 -50.45 5.00 -22.12
C GLU A 93 -49.50 4.84 -20.91
N SER A 94 -48.58 3.88 -20.93
CA SER A 94 -47.75 3.51 -19.77
C SER A 94 -46.26 3.51 -20.11
N ASP A 95 -45.53 4.52 -19.61
CA ASP A 95 -44.08 4.61 -19.79
C ASP A 95 -43.33 3.39 -19.21
N SER A 96 -43.85 2.80 -18.13
CA SER A 96 -43.25 1.59 -17.53
C SER A 96 -43.29 0.39 -18.48
N LYS A 97 -44.40 0.16 -19.18
CA LYS A 97 -44.52 -0.93 -20.16
C LYS A 97 -43.62 -0.71 -21.36
N VAL A 98 -43.48 0.55 -21.80
CA VAL A 98 -42.56 0.91 -22.88
C VAL A 98 -41.11 0.60 -22.48
N ARG A 99 -40.69 1.00 -21.27
CA ARG A 99 -39.33 0.69 -20.77
C ARG A 99 -39.09 -0.80 -20.60
N GLU A 100 -40.10 -1.56 -20.20
CA GLU A 100 -40.02 -3.02 -20.08
C GLU A 100 -39.75 -3.67 -21.43
N ILE A 101 -40.49 -3.27 -22.47
CA ILE A 101 -40.26 -3.72 -23.85
C ILE A 101 -38.86 -3.34 -24.33
N ILE A 102 -38.43 -2.10 -24.12
CA ILE A 102 -37.07 -1.64 -24.50
C ILE A 102 -36.00 -2.48 -23.80
N LYS A 103 -36.19 -2.81 -22.52
CA LYS A 103 -35.25 -3.63 -21.75
C LYS A 103 -35.17 -5.05 -22.32
N GLU A 104 -36.31 -5.67 -22.64
CA GLU A 104 -36.37 -7.00 -23.25
C GLU A 104 -35.68 -7.01 -24.62
N GLU A 105 -35.95 -6.01 -25.48
CA GLU A 105 -35.34 -5.89 -26.80
C GLU A 105 -33.82 -5.66 -26.71
N LEU A 106 -33.35 -4.78 -25.81
CA LEU A 106 -31.92 -4.55 -25.60
C LEU A 106 -31.21 -5.80 -25.06
N ALA A 107 -31.89 -6.59 -24.22
CA ALA A 107 -31.34 -7.85 -23.72
C ALA A 107 -31.22 -8.89 -24.85
N ASP A 108 -32.22 -9.01 -25.73
CA ASP A 108 -32.17 -9.89 -26.91
C ASP A 108 -31.07 -9.46 -27.89
N ILE A 109 -30.93 -8.14 -28.15
CA ILE A 109 -29.84 -7.60 -28.97
C ILE A 109 -28.48 -7.95 -28.38
N ARG A 110 -28.30 -7.76 -27.06
CA ARG A 110 -27.05 -8.13 -26.37
C ARG A 110 -26.78 -9.63 -26.46
N ALA A 111 -27.81 -10.48 -26.38
CA ALA A 111 -27.65 -11.93 -26.49
C ALA A 111 -27.25 -12.39 -27.91
N ARG A 112 -27.81 -11.76 -28.95
CA ARG A 112 -27.53 -12.10 -30.35
C ARG A 112 -26.22 -11.53 -30.88
N PHE A 113 -25.85 -10.33 -30.45
CA PHE A 113 -24.75 -9.56 -31.04
C PHE A 113 -23.65 -9.19 -30.04
N GLY A 114 -23.75 -9.61 -28.78
CA GLY A 114 -22.71 -9.35 -27.78
C GLY A 114 -21.45 -10.15 -28.04
N ASP A 115 -20.31 -9.47 -28.08
CA ASP A 115 -18.99 -10.10 -28.11
C ASP A 115 -18.18 -9.74 -26.85
N ALA A 116 -17.14 -10.54 -26.58
CA ALA A 116 -16.21 -10.24 -25.52
C ALA A 116 -15.39 -9.00 -25.91
N ARG A 117 -15.16 -8.11 -24.94
CA ARG A 117 -14.29 -6.95 -25.15
C ARG A 117 -12.91 -7.43 -25.58
N ARG A 118 -12.47 -6.99 -26.75
CA ARG A 118 -11.15 -7.35 -27.32
C ARG A 118 -10.00 -6.56 -26.70
N THR A 119 -10.28 -5.35 -26.23
CA THR A 119 -9.29 -4.46 -25.63
C THR A 119 -9.28 -4.61 -24.11
N GLN A 120 -8.11 -4.50 -23.49
CA GLN A 120 -7.99 -4.40 -22.04
C GLN A 120 -7.69 -2.94 -21.71
N ILE A 121 -8.46 -2.34 -20.79
CA ILE A 121 -8.06 -1.07 -20.19
C ILE A 121 -7.02 -1.42 -19.14
N THR A 122 -5.75 -1.33 -19.50
CA THR A 122 -4.65 -1.31 -18.55
C THR A 122 -4.60 0.08 -17.92
N LYS A 123 -4.56 0.15 -16.59
CA LYS A 123 -4.15 1.37 -15.88
C LYS A 123 -2.63 1.56 -16.08
N SER A 124 -2.19 1.76 -17.31
CA SER A 124 -0.79 2.05 -17.62
C SER A 124 -0.56 3.56 -17.49
N THR A 125 -0.14 3.94 -16.28
CA THR A 125 0.95 4.90 -15.95
C THR A 125 0.91 6.35 -16.51
N ALA A 126 -0.07 6.74 -17.33
CA ALA A 126 -0.02 8.06 -18.00
C ALA A 126 -0.91 9.16 -17.37
N GLU A 127 -1.82 8.83 -16.42
CA GLU A 127 -2.80 9.79 -15.88
C GLU A 127 -2.59 10.19 -14.41
N ARG A 128 -1.42 9.89 -13.84
CA ARG A 128 -0.92 10.55 -12.61
C ARG A 128 0.56 10.89 -12.80
N LEU A 129 0.85 11.89 -13.64
CA LEU A 129 1.95 12.78 -13.26
C LEU A 129 1.44 13.51 -12.02
N ASP A 130 1.61 12.90 -10.85
CA ASP A 130 1.44 13.64 -9.60
C ASP A 130 2.38 14.85 -9.70
N LEU A 131 1.97 16.01 -9.18
CA LEU A 131 2.87 17.18 -9.04
C LEU A 131 4.24 16.80 -8.44
N GLU A 132 4.25 15.70 -7.69
CA GLU A 132 5.42 15.02 -7.14
C GLU A 132 6.39 14.44 -8.18
N SER A 133 5.91 13.80 -9.26
CA SER A 133 6.78 13.26 -10.33
C SER A 133 7.47 14.34 -11.16
N LEU A 134 7.04 15.61 -11.02
CA LEU A 134 7.72 16.79 -11.57
C LEU A 134 8.78 17.34 -10.62
N MET A 135 8.83 16.89 -9.36
CA MET A 135 9.84 17.31 -8.40
C MET A 135 11.16 16.60 -8.71
N GLN A 136 12.25 17.35 -8.60
CA GLN A 136 13.57 16.76 -8.72
C GLN A 136 13.87 15.88 -7.49
N GLU A 137 14.36 14.67 -7.73
CA GLU A 137 14.89 13.83 -6.66
C GLU A 137 16.22 14.43 -6.18
N GLU A 138 16.26 14.82 -4.90
CA GLU A 138 17.44 15.40 -4.27
C GLU A 138 17.78 14.62 -3.01
N ASP A 139 19.08 14.47 -2.73
CA ASP A 139 19.55 13.93 -1.46
C ASP A 139 19.27 14.92 -0.34
N ILE A 140 18.72 14.42 0.76
CA ILE A 140 18.37 15.18 1.94
C ILE A 140 18.86 14.47 3.19
N ILE A 141 19.26 15.26 4.18
CA ILE A 141 19.47 14.79 5.55
C ILE A 141 18.23 15.14 6.34
N ILE A 142 17.69 14.14 7.03
CA ILE A 142 16.55 14.32 7.90
C ILE A 142 17.03 14.13 9.32
N THR A 143 16.70 15.10 10.17
CA THR A 143 17.05 15.09 11.59
C THR A 143 15.78 15.00 12.41
N MET A 144 15.78 14.13 13.41
CA MET A 144 14.74 14.02 14.42
C MET A 144 15.32 14.35 15.80
N THR A 145 14.62 15.18 16.55
CA THR A 145 14.97 15.49 17.95
C THR A 145 14.29 14.54 18.91
N LYS A 146 14.78 14.48 20.16
CA LYS A 146 14.21 13.68 21.25
C LYS A 146 12.72 13.98 21.50
N ASN A 147 12.31 15.23 21.28
CA ASN A 147 10.92 15.65 21.43
C ASN A 147 10.07 15.34 20.18
N GLY A 148 10.61 14.56 19.23
CA GLY A 148 9.91 14.15 18.02
C GLY A 148 9.79 15.25 16.96
N TYR A 149 10.58 16.31 17.02
CA TYR A 149 10.60 17.32 15.95
C TYR A 149 11.47 16.88 14.79
N VAL A 150 10.94 17.01 13.58
CA VAL A 150 11.60 16.61 12.34
C VAL A 150 11.78 17.79 11.39
N LYS A 151 12.90 17.76 10.68
CA LYS A 151 13.21 18.68 9.58
C LYS A 151 14.12 17.99 8.58
N ARG A 152 14.02 18.43 7.32
CA ARG A 152 14.97 18.07 6.25
C ARG A 152 15.90 19.23 5.97
N MET A 153 17.12 18.91 5.58
CA MET A 153 18.13 19.87 5.14
C MET A 153 18.98 19.28 4.02
N SER A 154 19.54 20.14 3.18
CA SER A 154 20.49 19.70 2.16
C SER A 154 21.77 19.15 2.82
N PRO A 155 22.38 18.07 2.29
CA PRO A 155 23.67 17.55 2.76
C PRO A 155 24.79 18.59 2.76
N ASP A 156 24.70 19.58 1.87
CA ASP A 156 25.65 20.68 1.76
C ASP A 156 25.71 21.54 3.02
N VAL A 157 24.59 21.59 3.76
CA VAL A 157 24.53 22.27 5.03
C VAL A 157 25.53 21.67 6.01
N PHE A 158 26.02 20.43 5.87
CA PHE A 158 27.03 19.85 6.77
C PHE A 158 28.47 19.86 6.24
N ARG A 159 28.75 20.52 5.10
CA ARG A 159 30.12 20.61 4.57
C ARG A 159 31.11 21.15 5.63
N GLN A 160 32.21 20.43 5.74
CA GLN A 160 33.29 20.51 6.72
C GLN A 160 33.77 21.93 7.07
N ILE A 161 33.92 22.19 8.37
CA ILE A 161 34.93 23.12 8.87
C ILE A 161 36.24 22.32 8.93
N GLY A 162 37.31 22.87 8.37
CA GLY A 162 38.62 22.20 8.30
C GLY A 162 39.19 21.81 9.66
N ARG A 163 40.08 20.81 9.62
CA ARG A 163 40.86 20.30 10.77
C ARG A 163 41.51 21.46 11.53
N GLY A 164 41.29 21.55 12.85
CA GLY A 164 41.94 22.52 13.73
C GLY A 164 41.04 23.64 14.29
N SER A 165 39.76 23.66 13.96
CA SER A 165 38.79 24.60 14.56
C SER A 165 38.35 24.11 15.94
N LYS A 166 38.52 24.96 16.97
CA LYS A 166 37.90 24.78 18.29
C LYS A 166 36.40 24.57 18.07
N GLY A 167 35.85 23.51 18.67
CA GLY A 167 34.47 23.06 18.47
C GLY A 167 33.49 24.22 18.31
N SER A 168 32.97 24.38 17.09
CA SER A 168 31.90 25.32 16.83
C SER A 168 30.61 24.74 17.40
N ASN A 169 29.74 25.54 18.02
CA ASN A 169 28.36 25.13 18.31
C ASN A 169 27.63 24.88 16.97
N VAL A 170 27.62 23.62 16.50
CA VAL A 170 27.22 23.24 15.12
C VAL A 170 25.70 23.24 14.94
N MET A 171 24.93 23.08 16.02
CA MET A 171 23.48 23.12 15.98
C MET A 171 23.01 24.02 17.11
N GLY A 172 22.63 25.26 16.78
CA GLY A 172 21.93 26.13 17.71
C GLY A 172 20.53 25.57 17.89
N VAL A 173 20.41 24.53 18.70
CA VAL A 173 19.11 24.11 19.19
C VAL A 173 18.85 24.87 20.48
N LYS A 174 17.58 25.20 20.76
CA LYS A 174 17.20 25.71 22.09
C LYS A 174 17.74 24.74 23.14
N GLU A 175 18.05 25.26 24.33
CA GLU A 175 18.77 24.55 25.41
C GLU A 175 18.15 23.19 25.83
N ASP A 176 16.95 22.82 25.34
CA ASP A 176 16.23 21.58 25.67
C ASP A 176 15.89 20.63 24.49
N ASP A 177 16.28 20.93 23.26
CA ASP A 177 15.90 20.11 22.10
C ASP A 177 17.14 19.53 21.41
N VAL A 178 17.37 18.23 21.54
CA VAL A 178 18.60 17.58 21.05
C VAL A 178 18.27 16.65 19.90
N VAL A 179 19.09 16.68 18.85
CA VAL A 179 19.00 15.71 17.74
C VAL A 179 19.34 14.31 18.24
N GLU A 180 18.36 13.43 18.17
CA GLU A 180 18.48 12.02 18.55
C GLU A 180 18.84 11.14 17.35
N GLN A 181 18.28 11.45 16.18
CA GLN A 181 18.48 10.66 14.97
C GLN A 181 18.78 11.55 13.77
N MET A 182 19.68 11.07 12.91
CA MET A 182 19.97 11.64 11.60
C MET A 182 20.03 10.51 10.59
N PHE A 183 19.38 10.69 9.46
CA PHE A 183 19.38 9.72 8.38
C PHE A 183 19.46 10.43 7.04
N LEU A 184 20.13 9.76 6.08
CA LEU A 184 20.17 10.16 4.69
C LEU A 184 18.98 9.53 3.97
N ALA A 185 18.31 10.32 3.15
CA ALA A 185 17.19 9.91 2.32
C ALA A 185 17.15 10.78 1.07
N THR A 186 16.26 10.46 0.14
CA THR A 186 15.93 11.37 -0.97
C THR A 186 14.60 12.05 -0.72
N THR A 187 14.32 13.14 -1.44
CA THR A 187 13.00 13.80 -1.40
C THR A 187 11.84 12.84 -1.69
N HIS A 188 12.07 11.80 -2.49
CA HIS A 188 11.06 10.81 -2.90
C HIS A 188 11.05 9.56 -2.02
N SER A 189 12.07 9.37 -1.18
CA SER A 189 12.13 8.22 -0.27
C SER A 189 10.98 8.24 0.73
N PHE A 190 10.39 7.08 0.99
CA PHE A 190 9.47 6.88 2.09
C PHE A 190 10.24 6.72 3.40
N LEU A 191 9.87 7.48 4.42
CA LEU A 191 10.24 7.20 5.79
C LEU A 191 9.18 6.32 6.41
N MET A 192 9.53 5.06 6.65
CA MET A 192 8.72 4.15 7.44
C MET A 192 8.93 4.48 8.92
N VAL A 193 7.89 4.99 9.57
CA VAL A 193 7.90 5.41 10.96
C VAL A 193 7.18 4.36 11.80
N PHE A 194 7.93 3.66 12.63
CA PHE A 194 7.41 2.63 13.51
C PHE A 194 7.07 3.19 14.88
N THR A 195 6.04 2.63 15.49
CA THR A 195 5.49 3.12 16.76
C THR A 195 5.55 2.08 17.87
N SER A 196 5.41 2.56 19.10
CA SER A 196 5.45 1.78 20.35
C SER A 196 4.34 0.74 20.47
N ILE A 197 3.27 0.87 19.69
CA ILE A 197 2.19 -0.14 19.59
C ILE A 197 2.40 -1.13 18.45
N GLY A 198 3.52 -1.03 17.72
CA GLY A 198 3.89 -1.96 16.65
C GLY A 198 3.23 -1.66 15.31
N LYS A 199 2.72 -0.44 15.09
CA LYS A 199 2.29 0.04 13.78
C LYS A 199 3.46 0.67 13.01
N VAL A 200 3.27 0.78 11.70
CA VAL A 200 4.10 1.59 10.82
C VAL A 200 3.23 2.60 10.06
N HIS A 201 3.77 3.80 9.94
CA HIS A 201 3.25 4.90 9.15
C HIS A 201 4.28 5.29 8.08
N TRP A 202 3.86 6.05 7.08
CA TRP A 202 4.74 6.49 6.01
C TRP A 202 4.65 7.98 5.82
N ILE A 203 5.80 8.60 5.59
CA ILE A 203 5.89 9.99 5.18
C ILE A 203 7.01 10.12 4.18
N LYS A 204 6.77 10.81 3.06
CA LYS A 204 7.79 11.01 2.05
C LYS A 204 8.75 12.11 2.47
N GLY A 205 10.01 12.02 2.01
CA GLY A 205 11.06 12.98 2.32
C GLY A 205 10.66 14.44 2.06
N HIS A 206 9.97 14.72 0.95
CA HIS A 206 9.54 16.07 0.57
C HIS A 206 8.42 16.64 1.47
N GLN A 207 7.65 15.79 2.16
CA GLN A 207 6.61 16.21 3.09
C GLN A 207 7.18 16.69 4.44
N ILE A 208 8.44 16.32 4.74
CA ILE A 208 9.16 16.84 5.89
C ILE A 208 9.52 18.31 5.64
N PRO A 209 9.25 19.22 6.61
CA PRO A 209 9.54 20.64 6.43
C PRO A 209 11.03 20.88 6.27
N GLU A 210 11.38 21.74 5.32
CA GLU A 210 12.74 22.22 5.14
C GLU A 210 13.11 23.22 6.24
N GLY A 211 14.32 23.08 6.80
CA GLY A 211 14.77 23.97 7.86
C GLY A 211 16.29 24.07 7.91
N GLY A 212 16.77 25.27 8.24
CA GLY A 212 18.19 25.51 8.51
C GLY A 212 18.69 24.79 9.78
N ARG A 213 19.99 24.90 10.05
CA ARG A 213 20.65 24.26 11.21
C ARG A 213 20.01 24.63 12.55
N THR A 214 19.54 25.87 12.70
CA THR A 214 18.97 26.42 13.93
C THR A 214 17.44 26.33 14.03
N ALA A 215 16.75 25.90 12.97
CA ALA A 215 15.30 25.75 13.00
C ALA A 215 14.89 24.51 13.81
N SER A 216 13.84 24.59 14.62
CA SER A 216 13.35 23.43 15.40
C SER A 216 12.60 22.39 14.55
N GLY A 217 12.10 22.74 13.37
CA GLY A 217 11.30 21.83 12.54
C GLY A 217 9.84 21.76 12.96
N ARG A 218 9.14 20.66 12.61
CA ARG A 218 7.74 20.39 13.00
C ARG A 218 7.65 19.06 13.72
N ALA A 219 6.77 18.94 14.71
CA ALA A 219 6.54 17.68 15.41
C ALA A 219 6.05 16.61 14.42
N MET A 220 6.67 15.43 14.44
CA MET A 220 6.34 14.31 13.56
C MET A 220 4.91 13.81 13.78
N VAL A 221 4.42 13.87 15.02
CA VAL A 221 3.03 13.54 15.38
C VAL A 221 1.99 14.43 14.67
N ASN A 222 2.37 15.64 14.24
CA ASN A 222 1.48 16.54 13.48
C ASN A 222 1.52 16.28 11.96
N LEU A 223 2.38 15.37 11.51
CA LEU A 223 2.53 14.97 10.12
C LEU A 223 1.92 13.58 9.86
N LEU A 224 1.68 12.80 10.91
CA LEU A 224 1.13 11.45 10.87
C LEU A 224 -0.22 11.40 11.59
N GLN A 225 -1.12 10.51 11.18
CA GLN A 225 -2.40 10.29 11.88
C GLN A 225 -2.21 9.22 12.96
N LEU A 226 -1.61 9.62 14.08
CA LEU A 226 -1.35 8.73 15.21
C LEU A 226 -2.58 8.58 16.12
N GLU A 227 -2.71 7.41 16.75
CA GLU A 227 -3.72 7.16 17.78
C GLU A 227 -3.28 7.72 19.16
N GLU A 228 -4.23 7.80 20.09
CA GLU A 228 -3.97 8.27 21.45
C GLU A 228 -2.99 7.32 22.17
N ASN A 229 -1.87 7.86 22.67
CA ASN A 229 -0.74 7.14 23.29
C ASN A 229 0.20 6.39 22.31
N GLU A 230 0.15 6.68 21.02
CA GLU A 230 1.09 6.13 20.04
C GLU A 230 2.38 6.98 19.95
N ASN A 231 3.49 6.48 20.50
CA ASN A 231 4.81 7.12 20.41
C ASN A 231 5.67 6.52 19.30
N LEU A 232 6.55 7.34 18.72
CA LEU A 232 7.51 6.93 17.69
C LEU A 232 8.71 6.19 18.31
N THR A 233 9.16 5.12 17.68
CA THR A 233 10.29 4.34 18.20
C THR A 233 11.43 4.17 17.20
N ALA A 234 11.13 3.94 15.93
CA ALA A 234 12.15 3.75 14.90
C ALA A 234 11.74 4.36 13.56
N ILE A 235 12.71 4.82 12.79
CA ILE A 235 12.51 5.33 11.43
C ILE A 235 13.44 4.59 10.49
N LEU A 236 12.89 4.12 9.37
CA LEU A 236 13.64 3.48 8.29
C LEU A 236 13.35 4.18 6.95
N PRO A 237 14.33 4.87 6.34
CA PRO A 237 14.18 5.38 4.99
C PRO A 237 14.24 4.23 3.97
N VAL A 238 13.29 4.22 3.03
CA VAL A 238 13.14 3.21 1.97
C VAL A 238 12.77 3.92 0.67
N LYS A 239 13.52 3.67 -0.41
CA LYS A 239 13.23 4.22 -1.75
C LYS A 239 12.07 3.48 -2.44
N THR A 240 12.07 2.16 -2.37
CA THR A 240 11.13 1.29 -3.09
C THR A 240 10.75 0.09 -2.23
N PHE A 241 9.56 -0.45 -2.45
CA PHE A 241 9.10 -1.68 -1.79
C PHE A 241 9.19 -2.83 -2.78
N ASP A 242 10.09 -3.78 -2.51
CA ASP A 242 10.32 -4.94 -3.36
C ASP A 242 10.23 -6.24 -2.56
N ALA A 243 10.15 -7.35 -3.29
CA ALA A 243 10.10 -8.69 -2.73
C ALA A 243 11.49 -9.30 -2.50
N THR A 244 12.59 -8.57 -2.72
CA THR A 244 13.94 -9.11 -2.49
C THR A 244 14.48 -8.72 -1.12
N ARG A 245 14.08 -7.55 -0.61
CA ARG A 245 14.46 -7.05 0.70
C ARG A 245 13.50 -7.52 1.79
N ARG A 246 14.08 -7.76 2.96
CA ARG A 246 13.38 -8.14 4.19
C ARG A 246 13.70 -7.12 5.28
N LEU A 247 12.72 -6.85 6.13
CA LEU A 247 12.89 -6.05 7.33
C LEU A 247 13.14 -6.96 8.52
N PHE A 248 14.28 -6.79 9.16
CA PHE A 248 14.60 -7.42 10.43
C PHE A 248 14.35 -6.42 11.56
N MET A 249 13.48 -6.83 12.48
CA MET A 249 13.00 -6.05 13.61
C MET A 249 13.48 -6.68 14.91
N VAL A 250 13.86 -5.88 15.89
CA VAL A 250 14.14 -6.33 17.26
C VAL A 250 13.46 -5.43 18.29
N THR A 251 12.88 -6.06 19.30
CA THR A 251 12.21 -5.39 20.42
C THR A 251 13.12 -5.24 21.63
N ARG A 252 12.74 -4.37 22.56
CA ARG A 252 13.43 -4.10 23.83
C ARG A 252 13.63 -5.37 24.65
N ARG A 253 12.63 -6.26 24.65
CA ARG A 253 12.68 -7.55 25.37
C ARG A 253 13.37 -8.69 24.61
N GLY A 254 14.05 -8.38 23.50
CA GLY A 254 14.86 -9.36 22.78
C GLY A 254 14.05 -10.34 21.92
N VAL A 255 12.87 -9.94 21.47
CA VAL A 255 12.14 -10.64 20.40
C VAL A 255 12.60 -10.06 19.07
N CYS A 256 12.80 -10.91 18.07
CA CYS A 256 13.10 -10.51 16.70
C CYS A 256 12.09 -11.06 15.72
N LYS A 257 11.97 -10.39 14.58
CA LYS A 257 11.02 -10.74 13.53
C LYS A 257 11.56 -10.33 12.17
N MET A 258 11.32 -11.17 11.17
CA MET A 258 11.61 -10.86 9.79
C MET A 258 10.33 -10.81 8.97
N VAL A 259 10.16 -9.77 8.16
CA VAL A 259 8.98 -9.57 7.29
C VAL A 259 9.46 -9.09 5.92
N MET A 260 8.80 -9.50 4.84
CA MET A 260 9.09 -8.97 3.50
C MET A 260 8.86 -7.46 3.44
N LEU A 261 9.72 -6.73 2.74
CA LEU A 261 9.53 -5.29 2.55
C LEU A 261 8.29 -5.00 1.68
N SER A 262 7.99 -5.86 0.70
CA SER A 262 6.78 -5.82 -0.14
C SER A 262 5.48 -5.81 0.68
N ALA A 263 5.46 -6.40 1.88
CA ALA A 263 4.29 -6.41 2.77
C ALA A 263 3.89 -5.01 3.27
N PHE A 264 4.74 -4.00 3.06
CA PHE A 264 4.55 -2.60 3.43
C PHE A 264 4.32 -1.67 2.22
N ALA A 265 4.15 -2.22 1.01
CA ALA A 265 4.02 -1.44 -0.23
C ALA A 265 2.69 -0.68 -0.38
N ARG A 266 1.69 -0.97 0.47
CA ARG A 266 0.36 -0.34 0.45
C ARG A 266 0.16 0.55 1.67
N PRO A 267 0.66 1.80 1.65
CA PRO A 267 0.52 2.71 2.76
C PRO A 267 -0.97 3.07 2.99
N LYS A 268 -1.35 3.17 4.27
CA LYS A 268 -2.66 3.66 4.73
C LYS A 268 -2.44 4.87 5.63
N ALA A 269 -3.37 5.83 5.64
CA ALA A 269 -3.20 7.08 6.40
C ALA A 269 -3.14 6.83 7.91
N ARG A 270 -3.95 5.87 8.40
CA ARG A 270 -3.98 5.42 9.81
C ARG A 270 -2.80 4.52 10.22
N GLY A 271 -1.87 4.24 9.31
CA GLY A 271 -0.83 3.24 9.48
C GLY A 271 -1.33 1.79 9.34
N ILE A 272 -0.40 0.84 9.33
CA ILE A 272 -0.71 -0.61 9.36
C ILE A 272 0.08 -1.29 10.47
N ILE A 273 -0.40 -2.43 10.98
CA ILE A 273 0.36 -3.25 11.93
C ILE A 273 1.63 -3.79 11.25
N ALA A 274 2.79 -3.63 11.89
CA ALA A 274 4.08 -4.19 11.47
C ALA A 274 4.47 -5.43 12.29
N LEU A 275 4.18 -5.41 13.59
CA LEU A 275 4.39 -6.52 14.50
C LEU A 275 3.44 -6.44 15.70
N LYS A 276 3.09 -7.61 16.24
CA LYS A 276 2.38 -7.69 17.51
C LYS A 276 3.38 -7.64 18.67
N LEU A 277 3.29 -6.61 19.50
CA LEU A 277 4.13 -6.44 20.69
C LEU A 277 3.48 -7.05 21.93
N ASP A 278 4.30 -7.55 22.84
CA ASP A 278 3.86 -7.94 24.19
C ASP A 278 3.69 -6.70 25.07
N GLU A 279 2.92 -6.83 26.15
CA GLU A 279 2.67 -5.73 27.09
C GLU A 279 3.98 -5.20 27.71
N GLY A 280 4.27 -3.92 27.50
CA GLY A 280 5.49 -3.24 27.95
C GLY A 280 6.75 -3.62 27.16
N ASP A 281 6.60 -4.17 25.95
CA ASP A 281 7.67 -4.31 24.97
C ASP A 281 7.55 -3.22 23.90
N GLU A 282 8.68 -2.84 23.30
CA GLU A 282 8.75 -1.77 22.30
C GLU A 282 9.72 -2.17 21.19
N LEU A 283 9.42 -1.77 19.95
CA LEU A 283 10.34 -1.98 18.84
C LEU A 283 11.51 -1.00 18.96
N ILE A 284 12.75 -1.51 19.00
CA ILE A 284 13.96 -0.69 19.22
C ILE A 284 14.76 -0.46 17.95
N SER A 285 14.87 -1.46 17.08
CA SER A 285 15.65 -1.33 15.85
C SER A 285 15.02 -2.10 14.70
N VAL A 286 15.07 -1.48 13.52
CA VAL A 286 14.65 -2.05 12.25
C VAL A 286 15.77 -1.85 11.25
N LYS A 287 16.16 -2.90 10.53
CA LYS A 287 17.16 -2.85 9.48
C LYS A 287 16.72 -3.68 8.28
N THR A 288 17.13 -3.23 7.10
CA THR A 288 16.94 -3.96 5.85
C THR A 288 18.01 -5.06 5.72
N ILE A 289 17.60 -6.23 5.22
CA ILE A 289 18.43 -7.41 4.95
C ILE A 289 18.13 -7.89 3.52
N PHE A 290 19.17 -8.31 2.79
CA PHE A 290 19.08 -8.81 1.42
C PHE A 290 19.26 -10.34 1.34
N GLY A 291 20.11 -10.91 2.20
CA GLY A 291 20.41 -12.33 2.29
C GLY A 291 21.88 -12.60 2.57
N GLY A 292 22.14 -13.54 3.48
CA GLY A 292 23.51 -13.94 3.87
C GLY A 292 24.18 -13.01 4.88
N GLU A 293 23.49 -11.96 5.33
CA GLU A 293 23.98 -11.12 6.43
C GLU A 293 23.88 -11.81 7.79
N GLN A 294 24.68 -11.31 8.73
CA GLN A 294 24.60 -11.65 10.13
C GLN A 294 24.11 -10.47 10.96
N VAL A 295 23.36 -10.79 12.00
CA VAL A 295 22.75 -9.83 12.90
C VAL A 295 23.52 -9.82 14.21
N VAL A 296 23.89 -8.62 14.68
CA VAL A 296 24.45 -8.41 16.01
C VAL A 296 23.47 -7.59 16.84
N ILE A 297 23.01 -8.15 17.96
CA ILE A 297 22.12 -7.49 18.91
C ILE A 297 22.90 -7.24 20.19
N ALA A 298 22.87 -6.01 20.69
CA ALA A 298 23.54 -5.62 21.93
C ALA A 298 22.55 -5.22 23.02
N THR A 299 22.98 -5.42 24.24
CA THR A 299 22.22 -5.20 25.47
C THR A 299 22.81 -4.08 26.29
N LYS A 300 21.98 -3.48 27.14
CA LYS A 300 22.34 -2.41 28.08
C LYS A 300 23.47 -2.81 29.00
N ASN A 301 23.47 -4.05 29.49
CA ASN A 301 24.47 -4.55 30.43
C ASN A 301 25.76 -5.06 29.74
N GLY A 302 25.96 -4.70 28.47
CA GLY A 302 27.26 -4.89 27.81
C GLY A 302 27.47 -6.27 27.22
N TYR A 303 26.42 -7.03 26.96
CA TYR A 303 26.47 -8.28 26.19
C TYR A 303 25.99 -8.08 24.75
N ALA A 304 26.46 -8.92 23.83
CA ALA A 304 25.95 -9.00 22.47
C ALA A 304 25.87 -10.45 21.97
N ILE A 305 24.92 -10.73 21.09
CA ILE A 305 24.78 -11.99 20.37
C ILE A 305 24.97 -11.75 18.86
N ARG A 306 25.61 -12.69 18.17
CA ARG A 306 25.81 -12.68 16.71
C ARG A 306 25.30 -14.00 16.15
N PHE A 307 24.37 -13.94 15.20
CA PHE A 307 23.79 -15.10 14.53
C PHE A 307 23.40 -14.75 13.08
N GLY A 308 23.21 -15.77 12.23
CA GLY A 308 22.80 -15.59 10.84
C GLY A 308 21.34 -15.18 10.70
N GLU A 309 21.03 -14.32 9.72
CA GLU A 309 19.63 -13.90 9.46
C GLU A 309 18.71 -15.11 9.18
N ASN A 310 19.26 -16.15 8.55
CA ASN A 310 18.60 -17.41 8.22
C ASN A 310 18.08 -18.23 9.43
N GLU A 311 18.45 -17.88 10.67
CA GLU A 311 17.84 -18.50 11.86
C GLU A 311 16.45 -17.94 12.19
N VAL A 312 16.03 -16.88 11.48
CA VAL A 312 14.72 -16.24 11.63
C VAL A 312 13.98 -16.31 10.31
N ARG A 313 12.90 -17.11 10.27
CA ARG A 313 12.06 -17.21 9.08
C ARG A 313 11.33 -15.90 8.82
N VAL A 314 11.03 -15.68 7.55
CA VAL A 314 10.08 -14.64 7.14
C VAL A 314 8.70 -14.98 7.72
N MET A 315 8.04 -13.99 8.29
CA MET A 315 6.73 -14.11 8.91
C MET A 315 5.81 -12.98 8.45
N GLY A 316 4.51 -13.16 8.63
CA GLY A 316 3.53 -12.09 8.42
C GLY A 316 3.58 -10.99 9.49
N ARG A 317 3.15 -9.79 9.14
CA ARG A 317 3.04 -8.56 9.95
C ARG A 317 2.25 -8.72 11.25
N VAL A 318 1.22 -9.56 11.30
CA VAL A 318 0.37 -9.67 12.51
C VAL A 318 0.93 -10.64 13.58
N THR A 319 2.08 -11.27 13.32
CA THR A 319 2.71 -12.21 14.25
C THR A 319 3.65 -11.54 15.26
N ARG A 320 3.96 -12.24 16.36
CA ARG A 320 4.82 -11.79 17.48
C ARG A 320 6.32 -11.83 17.15
N GLY A 321 6.78 -12.86 16.44
CA GLY A 321 8.21 -13.13 16.21
C GLY A 321 8.80 -14.18 17.17
N VAL A 322 10.12 -14.35 17.10
CA VAL A 322 10.90 -15.38 17.80
C VAL A 322 11.96 -14.78 18.72
N LYS A 323 12.45 -15.54 19.70
CA LYS A 323 13.44 -15.06 20.65
C LYS A 323 14.81 -14.85 19.98
N ALA A 324 15.35 -13.64 20.11
CA ALA A 324 16.64 -13.24 19.55
C ALA A 324 17.79 -13.42 20.55
N ILE A 325 17.57 -13.03 21.82
CA ILE A 325 18.58 -13.09 22.88
C ILE A 325 17.95 -13.45 24.21
N THR A 326 18.68 -14.15 25.08
CA THR A 326 18.31 -14.36 26.47
C THR A 326 19.14 -13.46 27.37
N PHE A 327 18.48 -12.60 28.14
CA PHE A 327 19.15 -11.76 29.12
C PHE A 327 19.78 -12.57 30.26
N ARG A 328 20.91 -12.10 30.76
CA ARG A 328 21.60 -12.69 31.91
C ARG A 328 21.05 -12.20 33.23
N GLU A 329 20.65 -10.93 33.23
CA GLU A 329 20.12 -10.19 34.37
C GLU A 329 18.69 -9.76 34.05
N LYS A 330 17.90 -9.45 35.09
CA LYS A 330 16.45 -9.19 34.93
C LYS A 330 16.13 -7.78 34.43
N ASP A 331 17.06 -6.85 34.65
CA ASP A 331 16.99 -5.43 34.31
C ASP A 331 17.68 -5.09 32.98
N ASP A 332 18.17 -6.12 32.28
CA ASP A 332 18.82 -5.96 30.98
C ASP A 332 17.80 -5.84 29.85
N GLU A 333 18.17 -5.11 28.82
CA GLU A 333 17.30 -4.79 27.68
C GLU A 333 18.13 -4.62 26.41
N VAL A 334 17.51 -4.82 25.25
CA VAL A 334 18.14 -4.56 23.96
C VAL A 334 18.24 -3.05 23.72
N ILE A 335 19.44 -2.58 23.42
CA ILE A 335 19.71 -1.16 23.10
C ILE A 335 19.88 -0.89 21.61
N GLY A 336 20.02 -1.95 20.81
CA GLY A 336 20.21 -1.80 19.37
C GLY A 336 20.59 -3.09 18.66
N MET A 337 20.53 -3.01 17.34
CA MET A 337 20.89 -4.07 16.42
C MET A 337 21.57 -3.49 15.19
N GLU A 338 22.61 -4.18 14.73
CA GLU A 338 23.30 -3.87 13.50
C GLU A 338 23.46 -5.13 12.63
N VAL A 339 23.41 -4.91 11.31
CA VAL A 339 23.48 -5.97 10.30
C VAL A 339 24.82 -5.87 9.57
N PHE A 340 25.50 -7.01 9.42
CA PHE A 340 26.81 -7.11 8.80
C PHE A 340 26.72 -8.00 7.57
N SER A 341 27.20 -7.47 6.44
CA SER A 341 27.31 -8.20 5.18
C SER A 341 28.60 -9.00 5.13
N GLN A 342 28.56 -10.14 4.43
CA GLN A 342 29.76 -10.93 4.17
C GLN A 342 30.73 -10.14 3.27
N GLN A 343 32.00 -10.14 3.64
CA GLN A 343 33.08 -9.56 2.85
C GLN A 343 33.24 -10.39 1.57
N ARG A 344 33.12 -9.74 0.41
CA ARG A 344 33.33 -10.39 -0.89
C ARG A 344 34.78 -10.20 -1.33
N GLU A 345 35.41 -11.25 -1.84
CA GLU A 345 36.67 -11.09 -2.58
C GLU A 345 36.37 -10.48 -3.97
N GLU A 346 37.19 -9.52 -4.40
CA GLU A 346 37.05 -8.92 -5.74
C GLU A 346 37.12 -10.01 -6.82
N GLY A 347 35.99 -10.24 -7.52
CA GLY A 347 35.92 -11.18 -8.64
C GLY A 347 35.09 -12.45 -8.42
N GLU A 348 34.53 -12.69 -7.24
CA GLU A 348 33.59 -13.81 -7.05
C GLU A 348 32.21 -13.53 -7.69
N PRO A 349 31.65 -14.47 -8.47
CA PRO A 349 30.31 -14.33 -9.02
C PRO A 349 29.27 -14.32 -7.89
N VAL A 350 28.24 -13.47 -8.04
CA VAL A 350 27.11 -13.40 -7.11
C VAL A 350 26.54 -14.81 -6.90
N PRO A 351 26.48 -15.34 -5.65
CA PRO A 351 25.99 -16.69 -5.43
C PRO A 351 24.56 -16.82 -5.96
N ALA A 352 24.30 -17.88 -6.75
CA ALA A 352 23.01 -18.11 -7.40
C ALA A 352 21.84 -18.37 -6.42
N THR A 353 22.08 -18.39 -5.10
CA THR A 353 21.05 -18.37 -4.06
C THR A 353 20.57 -16.96 -3.68
N SER A 354 21.18 -15.89 -4.21
CA SER A 354 20.71 -14.50 -4.07
C SER A 354 20.14 -13.88 -5.35
N VAL A 355 19.93 -14.70 -6.39
CA VAL A 355 19.27 -14.28 -7.63
C VAL A 355 18.61 -15.49 -8.29
N ASN A 356 17.44 -15.89 -7.77
CA ASN A 356 16.40 -16.22 -8.73
C ASN A 356 15.99 -14.88 -9.32
N ALA A 357 16.37 -14.68 -10.59
CA ALA A 357 15.95 -13.57 -11.41
C ALA A 357 14.43 -13.59 -11.59
N VAL A 358 13.69 -13.22 -10.54
CA VAL A 358 12.45 -12.48 -10.72
C VAL A 358 12.96 -11.08 -11.02
N ALA A 359 12.71 -10.58 -12.23
CA ALA A 359 12.87 -9.17 -12.53
C ALA A 359 12.35 -8.39 -11.32
N ALA A 360 13.11 -7.42 -10.79
CA ALA A 360 12.69 -6.59 -9.68
C ALA A 360 11.42 -5.85 -10.10
N ALA A 361 10.28 -6.52 -9.95
CA ALA A 361 8.98 -5.91 -9.97
C ALA A 361 8.97 -5.11 -8.67
N SER A 362 9.38 -3.85 -8.79
CA SER A 362 8.94 -2.85 -7.84
C SER A 362 7.43 -3.03 -7.74
N VAL A 363 6.95 -3.32 -6.54
CA VAL A 363 5.51 -3.42 -6.35
C VAL A 363 5.01 -1.99 -6.51
N ASP A 364 4.16 -1.75 -7.51
CA ASP A 364 3.54 -0.45 -7.71
C ASP A 364 2.88 -0.03 -6.40
N ILE A 365 3.26 1.14 -5.91
CA ILE A 365 2.77 1.67 -4.64
C ILE A 365 1.33 2.11 -4.89
N GLU A 366 0.39 1.32 -4.39
CA GLU A 366 -1.04 1.64 -4.38
C GLU A 366 -1.41 2.17 -2.99
N GLU A 367 -1.99 3.38 -2.92
CA GLU A 367 -2.61 3.84 -1.68
C GLU A 367 -3.72 2.87 -1.28
N GLY A 368 -3.65 2.36 -0.04
CA GLY A 368 -4.64 1.43 0.49
C GLY A 368 -5.93 2.16 0.86
N ASP A 369 -7.07 1.51 0.64
CA ASP A 369 -8.37 2.01 1.14
C ASP A 369 -8.42 1.89 2.67
N ASP A 370 -8.61 3.02 3.37
CA ASP A 370 -8.70 3.08 4.83
C ASP A 370 -9.91 2.28 5.38
N ASN A 371 -10.96 2.07 4.58
CA ASN A 371 -12.14 1.29 4.96
C ASN A 371 -11.96 -0.22 4.77
N SER A 372 -10.88 -0.65 4.12
CA SER A 372 -10.55 -2.08 4.00
C SER A 372 -9.93 -2.59 5.30
N GLU A 373 -10.28 -3.82 5.69
CA GLU A 373 -9.52 -4.53 6.73
C GLU A 373 -8.04 -4.57 6.33
N ASP A 374 -7.15 -4.68 7.32
CA ASP A 374 -5.72 -4.86 7.07
C ASP A 374 -5.47 -6.30 6.59
N ALA A 375 -6.06 -6.65 5.44
CA ALA A 375 -5.87 -7.90 4.76
C ALA A 375 -4.40 -7.98 4.34
N GLU A 376 -3.70 -8.91 4.96
CA GLU A 376 -2.33 -9.20 4.64
C GLU A 376 -2.26 -9.81 3.25
N VAL A 377 -1.50 -9.21 2.33
CA VAL A 377 -1.06 -9.92 1.13
C VAL A 377 -0.01 -10.90 1.61
N ILE A 378 -0.46 -12.08 2.02
CA ILE A 378 0.41 -13.20 2.30
C ILE A 378 0.86 -13.68 0.92
N GLU A 379 1.99 -13.17 0.42
CA GLU A 379 2.77 -13.98 -0.54
C GLU A 379 3.02 -15.32 0.15
N GLU A 380 2.78 -16.44 -0.54
CA GLU A 380 2.98 -17.78 0.01
C GLU A 380 4.33 -17.83 0.71
N VAL A 381 4.30 -17.75 2.05
CA VAL A 381 5.50 -17.89 2.86
C VAL A 381 5.85 -19.34 2.70
N VAL A 382 6.88 -19.62 1.90
CA VAL A 382 7.51 -20.93 1.90
C VAL A 382 7.88 -21.15 3.37
N ASP A 383 7.22 -22.12 4.01
CA ASP A 383 7.55 -22.51 5.37
C ASP A 383 8.93 -23.19 5.29
N ASP A 384 9.97 -22.37 5.20
CA ASP A 384 11.34 -22.82 5.34
C ASP A 384 11.45 -23.35 6.77
N VAL A 385 11.43 -24.67 6.89
CA VAL A 385 11.61 -25.37 8.15
C VAL A 385 13.05 -25.09 8.61
N ILE A 386 13.22 -24.08 9.44
CA ILE A 386 14.50 -23.77 10.08
C ILE A 386 14.72 -24.80 11.18
N ASP A 387 15.75 -25.63 11.02
CA ASP A 387 16.22 -26.53 12.09
C ASP A 387 16.95 -25.71 13.16
N GLU A 388 16.27 -25.44 14.28
CA GLU A 388 16.84 -24.74 15.43
C GLU A 388 18.01 -25.50 16.10
N ASN A 389 18.17 -26.80 15.80
CA ASN A 389 19.26 -27.64 16.28
C ASN A 389 20.35 -27.89 15.22
N ALA A 390 20.27 -27.23 14.06
CA ALA A 390 21.32 -27.30 13.06
C ALA A 390 22.67 -26.93 13.70
N PRO A 391 23.79 -27.57 13.33
CA PRO A 391 25.09 -27.17 13.84
C PRO A 391 25.34 -25.68 13.60
N ILE A 392 25.93 -24.98 14.59
CA ILE A 392 26.36 -23.59 14.40
C ILE A 392 27.25 -23.54 13.15
N PRO A 393 26.92 -22.72 12.14
CA PRO A 393 27.73 -22.60 10.94
C PRO A 393 29.18 -22.30 11.31
N GLU A 394 30.13 -22.96 10.65
CA GLU A 394 31.54 -22.60 10.78
C GLU A 394 31.70 -21.12 10.40
N ASP A 395 32.38 -20.31 11.23
CA ASP A 395 32.66 -18.89 11.01
C ASP A 395 33.74 -18.73 9.91
N SER A 396 33.43 -19.25 8.72
CA SER A 396 34.33 -19.34 7.56
C SER A 396 34.26 -18.08 6.68
N GLY A 397 33.16 -17.33 6.76
CA GLY A 397 33.02 -16.04 6.08
C GLY A 397 33.53 -14.90 6.95
N ARG A 398 34.45 -14.08 6.43
CA ARG A 398 34.76 -12.78 7.04
C ARG A 398 33.60 -11.82 6.75
N TYR A 399 33.10 -11.15 7.77
CA TYR A 399 32.08 -10.12 7.65
C TYR A 399 32.73 -8.75 7.72
N GLU A 400 32.22 -7.82 6.92
CA GLU A 400 32.83 -6.50 6.75
C GLU A 400 32.28 -5.49 7.76
N GLY A 401 33.18 -4.80 8.45
CA GLY A 401 32.88 -3.65 9.28
C GLY A 401 33.20 -3.85 10.76
N LYS A 402 33.19 -2.74 11.50
CA LYS A 402 33.47 -2.71 12.94
C LYS A 402 32.20 -2.32 13.69
N LEU A 403 31.95 -2.97 14.82
CA LEU A 403 30.92 -2.57 15.76
C LEU A 403 31.48 -1.49 16.69
N LEU A 404 30.99 -0.27 16.58
CA LEU A 404 31.19 0.77 17.57
C LEU A 404 30.19 0.56 18.71
N THR A 405 30.68 0.52 19.94
CA THR A 405 29.84 0.53 21.15
C THR A 405 30.17 1.77 21.96
N VAL A 406 29.13 2.50 22.37
CA VAL A 406 29.23 3.72 23.18
C VAL A 406 28.41 3.54 24.45
N SER A 407 28.97 3.98 25.58
CA SER A 407 28.37 3.93 26.91
C SER A 407 27.88 5.29 27.36
N ALA A 408 26.95 5.30 28.33
CA ALA A 408 26.29 6.50 28.81
C ALA A 408 27.26 7.56 29.38
N LEU A 409 28.42 7.17 29.92
CA LEU A 409 29.42 8.10 30.48
C LEU A 409 30.54 8.47 29.48
N GLY A 410 30.27 8.37 28.18
CA GLY A 410 31.17 8.91 27.16
C GLY A 410 32.38 8.02 26.84
N PHE A 411 32.39 6.76 27.25
CA PHE A 411 33.37 5.77 26.79
C PHE A 411 32.86 5.03 25.57
N GLY A 412 33.77 4.67 24.67
CA GLY A 412 33.43 3.81 23.55
C GLY A 412 34.64 3.11 22.94
N LYS A 413 34.35 2.14 22.09
CA LYS A 413 35.35 1.36 21.36
C LYS A 413 34.80 0.83 20.06
N GLN A 414 35.69 0.60 19.12
CA GLN A 414 35.42 -0.25 17.97
C GLN A 414 35.89 -1.67 18.26
N THR A 415 35.14 -2.64 17.78
CA THR A 415 35.57 -4.04 17.76
C THR A 415 35.16 -4.67 16.44
N ASP A 416 36.09 -5.39 15.83
CA ASP A 416 35.83 -6.18 14.63
C ASP A 416 34.66 -7.14 14.86
N VAL A 417 33.71 -7.20 13.92
CA VAL A 417 32.54 -8.09 14.02
C VAL A 417 32.97 -9.56 14.09
N ASN A 418 34.07 -9.93 13.43
CA ASN A 418 34.60 -11.29 13.41
C ASN A 418 35.20 -11.70 14.77
N SER A 419 35.39 -10.76 15.70
CA SER A 419 35.77 -11.08 17.08
C SER A 419 34.60 -11.63 17.92
N TYR A 420 33.36 -11.42 17.50
CA TYR A 420 32.17 -11.97 18.14
C TYR A 420 31.92 -13.36 17.56
N ARG A 421 31.97 -14.40 18.40
CA ARG A 421 31.65 -15.75 17.92
C ARG A 421 30.20 -15.81 17.41
N VAL A 422 29.99 -16.51 16.31
CA VAL A 422 28.65 -16.89 15.84
C VAL A 422 28.05 -17.90 16.82
N THR A 423 26.77 -17.74 17.14
CA THR A 423 25.99 -18.64 18.00
C THR A 423 24.59 -18.76 17.45
N HIS A 424 23.81 -19.72 17.93
CA HIS A 424 22.36 -19.69 17.69
C HIS A 424 21.68 -18.52 18.39
N ARG A 425 20.58 -18.03 17.80
CA ARG A 425 19.67 -17.07 18.39
C ARG A 425 19.10 -17.60 19.71
N GLY A 426 18.65 -16.69 20.56
CA GLY A 426 18.14 -17.01 21.90
C GLY A 426 19.25 -17.35 22.92
N GLY A 427 20.51 -17.38 22.52
CA GLY A 427 21.65 -17.50 23.42
C GLY A 427 21.82 -16.30 24.37
N LYS A 428 22.69 -16.45 25.37
CA LYS A 428 23.00 -15.38 26.36
C LYS A 428 24.02 -14.34 25.90
N GLY A 429 24.45 -14.43 24.64
CA GLY A 429 25.51 -13.61 24.09
C GLY A 429 26.86 -13.75 24.80
N VAL A 430 27.80 -12.94 24.32
CA VAL A 430 29.16 -12.77 24.85
C VAL A 430 29.36 -11.33 25.28
N ILE A 431 30.39 -11.06 26.09
CA ILE A 431 30.73 -9.68 26.47
C ILE A 431 30.98 -8.87 25.19
N ASN A 432 30.32 -7.72 25.11
CA ASN A 432 30.47 -6.67 24.11
C ASN A 432 31.25 -5.49 24.67
N LEU A 433 30.93 -5.02 25.86
CA LEU A 433 31.63 -3.94 26.56
C LEU A 433 31.74 -4.32 28.04
N LYS A 434 32.93 -4.23 28.61
CA LYS A 434 33.08 -4.39 30.06
C LYS A 434 32.61 -3.12 30.77
N ILE A 435 31.43 -3.21 31.37
CA ILE A 435 30.84 -2.14 32.19
C ILE A 435 31.62 -1.98 33.49
N MET A 436 31.88 -0.74 33.85
CA MET A 436 32.42 -0.31 35.14
C MET A 436 31.69 0.98 35.56
N ASP A 437 31.82 1.38 36.81
CA ASP A 437 31.21 2.61 37.35
C ASP A 437 31.57 3.85 36.50
N LYS A 438 32.79 3.88 35.94
CA LYS A 438 33.26 4.98 35.08
C LYS A 438 32.68 4.97 33.65
N THR A 439 32.19 3.84 33.15
CA THR A 439 31.60 3.76 31.79
C THR A 439 30.09 3.95 31.82
N GLY A 440 29.45 3.45 32.88
CA GLY A 440 28.01 3.25 32.89
C GLY A 440 27.57 2.19 31.87
N GLU A 441 26.27 2.11 31.68
CA GLU A 441 25.60 1.19 30.75
C GLU A 441 25.90 1.49 29.28
N VAL A 442 25.67 0.49 28.41
CA VAL A 442 25.74 0.69 26.96
C VAL A 442 24.55 1.53 26.51
N LEU A 443 24.84 2.63 25.81
CA LEU A 443 23.83 3.52 25.27
C LEU A 443 23.47 3.16 23.83
N ALA A 444 24.48 2.86 23.00
CA ALA A 444 24.26 2.62 21.58
C ALA A 444 25.32 1.70 20.97
N ILE A 445 24.89 0.97 19.94
CA ILE A 445 25.79 0.34 18.97
C ILE A 445 25.55 0.89 17.57
N LYS A 446 26.62 0.99 16.77
CA LYS A 446 26.57 1.36 15.36
C LYS A 446 27.56 0.52 14.57
N ARG A 447 27.17 0.05 13.39
CA ARG A 447 28.12 -0.46 12.40
C ARG A 447 28.82 0.75 11.78
N MET A 448 30.14 0.75 11.82
CA MET A 448 30.98 1.82 11.29
C MET A 448 31.90 1.28 10.21
N PHE A 449 32.07 2.08 9.17
CA PHE A 449 33.07 1.92 8.13
C PHE A 449 34.21 2.91 8.33
N GLU A 450 35.26 2.78 7.53
CA GLU A 450 36.40 3.69 7.57
C GLU A 450 35.96 5.09 7.12
N SER A 451 36.58 6.13 7.68
CA SER A 451 36.24 7.54 7.42
C SER A 451 34.84 8.00 7.85
N ASP A 452 34.00 7.12 8.41
CA ASP A 452 32.75 7.55 9.05
C ASP A 452 33.03 8.51 10.20
N GLU A 453 32.04 9.36 10.49
CA GLU A 453 32.08 10.24 11.64
C GLU A 453 30.98 9.89 12.63
N LEU A 454 31.24 10.24 13.89
CA LEU A 454 30.37 10.03 15.02
C LEU A 454 30.01 11.37 15.63
N MET A 455 28.72 11.62 15.79
CA MET A 455 28.21 12.74 16.56
C MET A 455 27.65 12.22 17.89
N LEU A 456 28.15 12.78 18.97
CA LEU A 456 27.75 12.48 20.35
C LEU A 456 26.99 13.67 20.90
N VAL A 457 25.88 13.42 21.57
CA VAL A 457 25.14 14.48 22.26
C VAL A 457 24.86 14.12 23.72
N THR A 458 25.09 15.10 24.59
CA THR A 458 24.92 15.01 26.04
C THR A 458 23.57 15.55 26.50
N THR A 459 23.17 15.21 27.73
CA THR A 459 22.01 15.77 28.42
C THR A 459 22.07 17.29 28.49
N ASN A 460 23.26 17.85 28.72
CA ASN A 460 23.47 19.30 28.84
C ASN A 460 23.65 20.00 27.47
N GLY A 461 23.27 19.36 26.36
CA GLY A 461 23.29 19.95 25.03
C GLY A 461 24.67 20.09 24.38
N LYS A 462 25.75 19.59 25.00
CA LYS A 462 27.07 19.51 24.34
C LYS A 462 27.02 18.50 23.20
N VAL A 463 27.43 18.95 22.01
CA VAL A 463 27.55 18.13 20.80
C VAL A 463 29.03 17.99 20.43
N VAL A 464 29.51 16.77 20.26
CA VAL A 464 30.89 16.49 19.86
C VAL A 464 30.90 15.63 18.60
N ARG A 465 31.71 16.03 17.61
CA ARG A 465 31.94 15.27 16.37
C ARG A 465 33.34 14.66 16.40
N LEU A 466 33.43 13.37 16.14
CA LEU A 466 34.67 12.60 16.15
C LEU A 466 34.78 11.81 14.86
N ASN A 467 35.98 11.73 14.29
CA ASN A 467 36.24 10.79 13.21
C ASN A 467 36.42 9.39 13.82
N VAL A 468 35.77 8.38 13.25
CA VAL A 468 35.76 7.04 13.84
C VAL A 468 37.13 6.37 13.80
N ASP A 469 37.99 6.70 12.83
CA ASP A 469 39.34 6.13 12.68
C ASP A 469 40.27 6.55 13.83
N SER A 470 39.92 7.61 14.56
CA SER A 470 40.60 8.01 15.79
C SER A 470 40.23 7.16 17.01
N ILE A 471 39.13 6.40 16.93
CA ILE A 471 38.66 5.54 18.01
C ILE A 471 39.42 4.22 17.94
N ARG A 472 39.98 3.79 19.07
CA ARG A 472 40.81 2.59 19.10
C ARG A 472 39.99 1.33 18.84
N ASN A 473 40.39 0.53 17.85
CA ASN A 473 39.95 -0.85 17.71
C ASN A 473 40.53 -1.70 18.86
N THR A 474 39.66 -2.30 19.66
CA THR A 474 40.03 -3.07 20.84
C THR A 474 39.15 -4.32 20.95
N GLY A 475 39.66 -5.36 21.62
CA GLY A 475 38.89 -6.58 21.89
C GLY A 475 37.61 -6.32 22.70
N ARG A 476 36.68 -7.28 22.62
CA ARG A 476 35.32 -7.15 23.20
C ARG A 476 35.30 -6.92 24.70
N ALA A 477 36.16 -7.60 25.47
CA ALA A 477 36.18 -7.50 26.93
C ALA A 477 36.82 -6.21 27.46
N ALA A 478 37.22 -5.28 26.58
CA ALA A 478 37.70 -3.97 26.99
C ALA A 478 36.56 -3.00 27.25
N SER A 479 36.84 -1.99 28.05
CA SER A 479 35.89 -0.91 28.42
C SER A 479 35.95 0.30 27.49
N GLY A 480 36.85 0.27 26.52
CA GLY A 480 37.05 1.36 25.56
C GLY A 480 37.81 2.56 26.10
N VAL A 481 37.83 3.61 25.28
CA VAL A 481 38.51 4.88 25.52
C VAL A 481 37.47 5.98 25.73
N LYS A 482 37.88 7.05 26.42
CA LYS A 482 37.01 8.21 26.61
C LYS A 482 36.88 8.94 25.27
N LEU A 483 35.65 9.06 24.77
CA LEU A 483 35.31 9.77 23.54
C LEU A 483 35.02 11.26 23.82
N ILE A 484 34.42 11.54 24.97
CA ILE A 484 34.07 12.89 25.43
C ILE A 484 34.33 13.01 26.93
N THR A 485 34.78 14.19 27.36
CA THR A 485 34.80 14.54 28.78
C THR A 485 33.47 15.17 29.14
N LEU A 486 32.72 14.49 30.00
CA LEU A 486 31.46 14.94 30.58
C LEU A 486 31.73 15.73 31.86
N ASP A 487 30.85 16.68 32.17
CA ASP A 487 30.84 17.35 33.47
C ASP A 487 30.18 16.43 34.52
N ASP A 488 30.25 16.80 35.79
CA ASP A 488 29.58 16.07 36.86
C ASP A 488 28.06 16.02 36.60
N ASP A 489 27.46 14.84 36.79
CA ASP A 489 26.05 14.49 36.48
C ASP A 489 25.61 14.55 35.00
N ASP A 490 26.52 14.86 34.06
CA ASP A 490 26.22 14.84 32.63
C ASP A 490 26.34 13.42 32.04
N ARG A 491 25.50 13.11 31.05
CA ARG A 491 25.45 11.80 30.38
C ARG A 491 25.23 11.95 28.88
N LEU A 492 25.67 10.97 28.11
CA LEU A 492 25.28 10.87 26.71
C LEU A 492 23.81 10.44 26.60
N ILE A 493 23.09 11.08 25.68
CA ILE A 493 21.70 10.75 25.34
C ILE A 493 21.55 10.24 23.92
N SER A 494 22.45 10.62 23.02
CA SER A 494 22.33 10.30 21.60
C SER A 494 23.69 10.05 20.97
N VAL A 495 23.71 9.07 20.06
CA VAL A 495 24.88 8.67 19.28
C VAL A 495 24.45 8.50 17.83
N VAL A 496 24.95 9.39 16.98
CA VAL A 496 24.56 9.48 15.58
C VAL A 496 25.76 9.16 14.70
N ARG A 497 25.59 8.20 13.79
CA ARG A 497 26.56 7.90 12.73
C ARG A 497 26.35 8.87 11.58
N ILE A 498 27.43 9.43 11.06
CA ILE A 498 27.45 10.26 9.86
C ILE A 498 28.30 9.52 8.83
N PRO A 499 27.68 8.94 7.79
CA PRO A 499 28.40 8.22 6.75
C PRO A 499 29.40 9.10 6.01
N ALA A 500 30.54 8.53 5.63
CA ALA A 500 31.47 9.18 4.71
C ALA A 500 30.84 9.37 3.32
N LYS A 501 31.30 10.39 2.57
CA LYS A 501 30.73 10.77 1.26
C LYS A 501 30.65 9.63 0.22
N GLU A 502 31.53 8.65 0.27
CA GLU A 502 31.58 7.57 -0.74
C GLU A 502 30.41 6.58 -0.63
N GLU A 503 29.75 6.47 0.53
CA GLU A 503 28.57 5.62 0.72
C GLU A 503 27.26 6.33 0.32
N GLN A 504 27.28 7.63 0.04
CA GLN A 504 26.07 8.38 -0.37
C GLN A 504 25.62 8.05 -1.81
N ALA A 505 26.45 7.35 -2.57
CA ALA A 505 26.27 7.14 -4.01
C ALA A 505 25.70 5.76 -4.40
N ASN A 506 25.47 4.83 -3.46
CA ASN A 506 24.99 3.47 -3.74
C ASN A 506 23.61 3.17 -3.14
#